data_AF-A0A1V6WUZ8-F1
#
_entry.id   AF-A0A1V6WUZ8-F1
#
_cell.length_a   1.000
_cell.length_b   1.000
_cell.length_c   1.000
_cell.angle_alpha   90.00
_cell.angle_beta   90.00
_cell.angle_gamma   90.00
#
_symmetry.space_group_name_H-M   'P 1'
#
loop_
_entity.id
_entity.type
_entity.pdbx_description
1 polymer ?
#
loop_
_entity_poly.entity_id
_entity_poly.type
_entity_poly.pdbx_seq_one_letter_code
_entity_poly.pdbx_strand_id
1 'polypeptide(L)'
;MSAIEPQDLFKPFSVNAENSGRKSILQFTTRDAQLFQGCWERLRPIPEIRLSSTLGSTEIMNLCKFAGKDLANQLLHRGVDLRIPNPNNGVPNWHQLLYQQNPEPMLYWFWSRGTELPGDLLTYAARRNCVAGVVWISNHTESHDDWRQAVSAAADKVERESAEIFEFLIQHPPPGYRRDGTGRTGRTLSEDLLITIVGRACSKSRVYDLLLSGECSNSDIQRLQSDKAWLEEVAVQKIQTIQGLNETAGVVGIKVQAREAGLKLVTEALET
;
A
#
# COMPACT_ATOMS: atom_id res chain seq x y z
N MET A 1 38.08 -15.10 15.88
CA MET A 1 36.82 -14.38 16.16
C MET A 1 35.87 -15.39 16.76
N SER A 2 35.41 -15.20 18.00
CA SER A 2 34.43 -16.12 18.62
C SER A 2 33.15 -16.07 17.81
N ALA A 3 32.75 -17.20 17.21
CA ALA A 3 31.48 -17.28 16.51
C ALA A 3 30.35 -17.10 17.54
N ILE A 4 29.34 -16.29 17.21
CA ILE A 4 28.10 -16.19 17.98
C ILE A 4 27.42 -17.57 17.88
N GLU A 5 27.25 -18.24 19.02
CA GLU A 5 26.58 -19.54 19.07
C GLU A 5 25.06 -19.35 18.91
N PRO A 6 24.31 -20.34 18.39
CA PRO A 6 22.86 -20.23 18.20
C PRO A 6 22.10 -19.81 19.46
N GLN A 7 22.55 -20.25 20.65
CA GLN A 7 21.92 -19.87 21.93
C GLN A 7 22.13 -18.38 22.27
N ASP A 8 23.21 -17.76 21.79
CA ASP A 8 23.49 -16.34 22.03
C ASP A 8 22.45 -15.43 21.34
N LEU A 9 21.79 -15.91 20.29
CA LEU A 9 20.74 -15.17 19.58
C LEU A 9 19.51 -14.88 20.44
N PHE A 10 19.31 -15.66 21.52
CA PHE A 10 18.20 -15.52 22.46
C PHE A 10 18.55 -14.66 23.67
N LYS A 11 19.83 -14.36 23.90
CA LYS A 11 20.26 -13.58 25.06
C LYS A 11 19.74 -12.14 24.94
N PRO A 12 19.01 -11.62 25.94
CA PRO A 12 18.57 -10.23 25.91
C PRO A 12 19.77 -9.29 25.97
N PHE A 13 19.76 -8.27 25.14
CA PHE A 13 20.73 -7.18 25.15
C PHE A 13 20.00 -5.84 25.13
N SER A 14 20.70 -4.78 25.52
CA SER A 14 20.18 -3.41 25.48
C SER A 14 20.90 -2.63 24.39
N VAL A 15 20.15 -1.97 23.51
CA VAL A 15 20.72 -1.08 22.49
C VAL A 15 20.79 0.36 23.01
N ASN A 16 19.87 0.77 23.90
CA ASN A 16 19.83 2.10 24.52
C ASN A 16 19.53 1.98 26.03
N ALA A 17 20.23 2.76 26.86
CA ALA A 17 20.15 2.69 28.32
C ALA A 17 18.80 3.14 28.92
N GLU A 18 17.95 3.82 28.13
CA GLU A 18 16.73 4.43 28.64
C GLU A 18 15.53 4.03 27.74
N ASN A 19 14.64 3.20 28.29
CA ASN A 19 13.27 2.93 27.82
C ASN A 19 12.99 1.98 26.64
N SER A 20 13.97 1.29 26.05
CA SER A 20 13.66 0.11 25.23
C SER A 20 13.83 -1.16 26.05
N GLY A 21 12.74 -1.89 26.32
CA GLY A 21 12.80 -3.20 26.99
C GLY A 21 13.87 -4.11 26.36
N ARG A 22 14.51 -4.95 27.19
CA ARG A 22 15.59 -5.85 26.74
C ARG A 22 15.07 -6.77 25.63
N LYS A 23 15.68 -6.71 24.45
CA LYS A 23 15.36 -7.58 23.30
C LYS A 23 16.50 -8.55 23.05
N SER A 24 16.19 -9.74 22.59
CA SER A 24 17.18 -10.68 22.05
C SER A 24 17.61 -10.27 20.63
N ILE A 25 18.78 -10.78 20.18
CA ILE A 25 19.28 -10.50 18.81
C ILE A 25 18.22 -10.93 17.80
N LEU A 26 17.65 -12.12 17.99
CA LEU A 26 16.59 -12.64 17.12
C LEU A 26 15.36 -11.71 17.06
N GLN A 27 14.90 -11.17 18.19
CA GLN A 27 13.76 -10.23 18.19
C GLN A 27 14.11 -8.93 17.48
N PHE A 28 15.32 -8.40 17.69
CA PHE A 28 15.78 -7.17 17.05
C PHE A 28 15.84 -7.30 15.54
N THR A 29 16.34 -8.43 15.03
CA THR A 29 16.52 -8.64 13.59
C THR A 29 15.23 -8.84 12.82
N THR A 30 14.10 -9.16 13.47
CA THR A 30 12.79 -9.29 12.78
C THR A 30 12.34 -8.05 12.02
N ARG A 31 12.96 -6.89 12.23
CA ARG A 31 12.68 -5.63 11.52
C ARG A 31 13.30 -5.55 10.12
N ASP A 32 14.27 -6.40 9.83
CA ASP A 32 15.04 -6.37 8.60
C ASP A 32 15.23 -7.79 8.05
N ALA A 33 14.89 -7.98 6.78
CA ALA A 33 14.90 -9.30 6.16
C ALA A 33 16.30 -9.93 6.12
N GLN A 34 17.34 -9.13 5.85
CA GLN A 34 18.71 -9.61 5.71
C GLN A 34 19.30 -9.98 7.08
N LEU A 35 19.08 -9.12 8.09
CA LEU A 35 19.52 -9.40 9.45
C LEU A 35 18.81 -10.63 10.02
N PHE A 36 17.50 -10.77 9.78
CA PHE A 36 16.75 -11.93 10.23
C PHE A 36 17.25 -13.19 9.54
N GLN A 37 17.50 -13.15 8.22
CA GLN A 37 18.03 -14.29 7.48
C GLN A 37 19.36 -14.80 8.05
N GLY A 38 20.27 -13.89 8.44
CA GLY A 38 21.53 -14.28 9.09
C GLY A 38 21.32 -14.99 10.44
N CYS A 39 20.30 -14.61 11.20
CA CYS A 39 19.91 -15.34 12.42
C CYS A 39 19.24 -16.68 12.08
N TRP A 40 18.37 -16.67 11.08
CA TRP A 40 17.60 -17.83 10.65
C TRP A 40 18.49 -18.96 10.16
N GLU A 41 19.52 -18.67 9.36
CA GLU A 41 20.46 -19.67 8.84
C GLU A 41 21.22 -20.42 9.94
N ARG A 42 21.47 -19.75 11.08
CA ARG A 42 22.09 -20.35 12.26
C ARG A 42 21.11 -21.21 13.08
N LEU A 43 19.83 -20.84 13.10
CA LEU A 43 18.79 -21.56 13.86
C LEU A 43 18.16 -22.71 13.07
N ARG A 44 18.12 -22.61 11.74
CA ARG A 44 17.50 -23.59 10.85
C ARG A 44 17.97 -25.03 11.08
N PRO A 45 19.27 -25.33 11.30
CA PRO A 45 19.75 -26.68 11.52
C PRO A 45 19.36 -27.32 12.86
N ILE A 46 18.79 -26.56 13.80
CA ILE A 46 18.52 -27.01 15.17
C ILE A 46 17.01 -27.08 15.42
N PRO A 47 16.29 -28.14 14.96
CA PRO A 47 14.83 -28.25 14.96
C PRO A 47 14.17 -28.14 16.33
N GLU A 48 14.90 -28.43 17.41
CA GLU A 48 14.39 -28.50 18.78
C GLU A 48 14.06 -27.12 19.37
N ILE A 49 14.66 -26.06 18.81
CA ILE A 49 14.41 -24.69 19.28
C ILE A 49 13.01 -24.25 18.85
N ARG A 50 12.13 -24.09 19.85
CA ARG A 50 10.82 -23.45 19.68
C ARG A 50 10.98 -21.93 19.73
N LEU A 51 10.31 -21.23 18.82
CA LEU A 51 10.41 -19.78 18.69
C LEU A 51 9.22 -19.04 19.29
N SER A 52 8.14 -19.76 19.60
CA SER A 52 6.89 -19.22 20.16
C SER A 52 7.06 -18.52 21.51
N SER A 53 8.08 -18.88 22.30
CA SER A 53 8.39 -18.24 23.58
C SER A 53 9.25 -16.97 23.45
N THR A 54 9.82 -16.72 22.27
CA THR A 54 10.74 -15.60 22.02
C THR A 54 10.12 -14.56 21.09
N LEU A 55 9.46 -14.99 20.03
CA LEU A 55 8.86 -14.09 19.05
C LEU A 55 7.43 -13.74 19.47
N GLY A 56 7.24 -12.48 19.87
CA GLY A 56 5.94 -11.94 20.23
C GLY A 56 5.17 -11.39 19.04
N SER A 57 4.01 -10.80 19.30
CA SER A 57 3.14 -10.23 18.27
C SER A 57 3.80 -9.15 17.41
N THR A 58 4.70 -8.35 18.00
CA THR A 58 5.42 -7.29 17.27
C THR A 58 6.42 -7.87 16.29
N GLU A 59 7.16 -8.89 16.72
CA GLU A 59 8.10 -9.63 15.87
C GLU A 59 7.36 -10.36 14.75
N ILE A 60 6.25 -11.04 15.04
CA ILE A 60 5.39 -11.70 14.04
C ILE A 60 4.90 -10.70 12.99
N MET A 61 4.39 -9.55 13.43
CA MET A 61 3.94 -8.47 12.54
C MET A 61 5.07 -7.99 11.61
N ASN A 62 6.31 -7.87 12.11
CA ASN A 62 7.43 -7.48 11.27
C ASN A 62 7.85 -8.57 10.27
N LEU A 63 7.84 -9.84 10.69
CA LEU A 63 8.14 -10.96 9.80
C LEU A 63 7.16 -11.03 8.62
N CYS A 64 5.88 -10.70 8.83
CA CYS A 64 4.89 -10.64 7.76
C CYS A 64 5.26 -9.68 6.61
N LYS A 65 6.13 -8.70 6.84
CA LYS A 65 6.54 -7.72 5.82
C LYS A 65 7.53 -8.28 4.80
N PHE A 66 8.11 -9.46 5.02
CA PHE A 66 9.10 -10.04 4.11
C PHE A 66 9.12 -11.57 4.07
N ALA A 67 8.53 -12.27 5.03
CA ALA A 67 8.54 -13.73 5.04
C ALA A 67 7.76 -14.27 3.84
N GLY A 68 8.43 -15.04 2.99
CA GLY A 68 7.78 -15.84 1.95
C GLY A 68 7.21 -17.16 2.50
N LYS A 69 6.52 -17.92 1.65
CA LYS A 69 5.81 -19.16 2.01
C LYS A 69 6.71 -20.18 2.72
N ASP A 70 7.94 -20.36 2.24
CA ASP A 70 8.86 -21.36 2.80
C ASP A 70 9.28 -20.99 4.22
N LEU A 71 9.62 -19.72 4.45
CA LEU A 71 9.94 -19.23 5.78
C LEU A 71 8.70 -19.28 6.69
N ALA A 72 7.53 -18.88 6.20
CA ALA A 72 6.28 -18.95 6.95
C ALA A 72 5.95 -20.38 7.40
N ASN A 73 6.11 -21.35 6.50
CA ASN A 73 5.95 -22.76 6.83
C ASN A 73 6.98 -23.20 7.87
N GLN A 74 8.26 -22.87 7.69
CA GLN A 74 9.29 -23.26 8.66
C GLN A 74 9.04 -22.65 10.05
N LEU A 75 8.67 -21.37 10.12
CA LEU A 75 8.30 -20.68 11.35
C LEU A 75 7.08 -21.34 12.02
N LEU A 76 6.07 -21.72 11.25
CA LEU A 76 4.91 -22.44 11.74
C LEU A 76 5.29 -23.78 12.38
N HIS A 77 6.20 -24.54 11.77
CA HIS A 77 6.75 -25.77 12.36
C HIS A 77 7.53 -25.50 13.66
N ARG A 78 8.06 -24.29 13.84
CA ARG A 78 8.70 -23.83 15.10
C ARG A 78 7.73 -23.17 16.09
N GLY A 79 6.42 -23.25 15.84
CA GLY A 79 5.36 -22.73 16.71
C GLY A 79 5.05 -21.24 16.53
N VAL A 80 5.52 -20.61 15.45
CA VAL A 80 5.27 -19.18 15.15
C VAL A 80 4.31 -19.08 13.98
N ASP A 81 3.04 -18.77 14.29
CA ASP A 81 2.00 -18.59 13.30
C ASP A 81 1.85 -17.12 12.91
N LEU A 82 2.22 -16.80 11.67
CA LEU A 82 2.17 -15.44 11.13
C LEU A 82 0.75 -14.87 11.01
N ARG A 83 -0.28 -15.70 11.10
CA ARG A 83 -1.69 -15.28 10.97
C ARG A 83 -2.22 -14.63 12.24
N ILE A 84 -1.58 -14.90 13.39
CA ILE A 84 -2.07 -14.43 14.68
C ILE A 84 -1.83 -12.92 14.80
N PRO A 85 -2.89 -12.09 14.88
CA PRO A 85 -2.76 -10.65 14.91
C PRO A 85 -2.16 -10.17 16.25
N ASN A 86 -1.70 -8.93 16.26
CA ASN A 86 -1.23 -8.30 17.49
C ASN A 86 -2.41 -7.89 18.38
N PRO A 87 -2.54 -8.42 19.62
CA PRO A 87 -3.67 -8.10 20.48
C PRO A 87 -3.74 -6.62 20.90
N ASN A 88 -2.61 -5.90 20.84
CA ASN A 88 -2.53 -4.52 21.32
C ASN A 88 -3.06 -3.48 20.32
N ASN A 89 -3.14 -3.82 19.03
CA ASN A 89 -3.64 -2.90 18.01
C ASN A 89 -4.82 -3.46 17.21
N GLY A 90 -5.15 -4.75 17.35
CA GLY A 90 -6.27 -5.39 16.67
C GLY A 90 -6.14 -5.44 15.14
N VAL A 91 -5.01 -5.02 14.58
CA VAL A 91 -4.82 -4.94 13.12
C VAL A 91 -4.47 -6.34 12.59
N PRO A 92 -5.25 -6.88 11.63
CA PRO A 92 -4.93 -8.16 11.00
C PRO A 92 -3.58 -8.11 10.28
N ASN A 93 -2.78 -9.17 10.39
CA ASN A 93 -1.46 -9.24 9.77
C ASN A 93 -1.49 -9.24 8.22
N TRP A 94 -2.67 -9.44 7.62
CA TRP A 94 -2.93 -9.20 6.19
C TRP A 94 -2.34 -7.88 5.69
N HIS A 95 -2.50 -6.80 6.46
CA HIS A 95 -1.98 -5.47 6.12
C HIS A 95 -0.46 -5.43 6.00
N GLN A 96 0.23 -6.25 6.78
CA GLN A 96 1.70 -6.31 6.77
C GLN A 96 2.23 -6.98 5.49
N LEU A 97 1.44 -7.88 4.89
CA LEU A 97 1.81 -8.53 3.63
C LEU A 97 1.96 -7.51 2.50
N LEU A 98 1.19 -6.43 2.52
CA LEU A 98 1.21 -5.34 1.52
C LEU A 98 2.45 -4.43 1.63
N TYR A 99 3.40 -4.76 2.51
CA TYR A 99 4.75 -4.19 2.51
C TYR A 99 5.75 -5.02 1.68
N GLN A 100 5.38 -6.25 1.28
CA GLN A 100 6.21 -7.08 0.42
C GLN A 100 6.21 -6.53 -1.01
N GLN A 101 7.32 -6.71 -1.72
CA GLN A 101 7.42 -6.38 -3.15
C GLN A 101 6.43 -7.20 -4.00
N ASN A 102 6.25 -8.48 -3.64
CA ASN A 102 5.22 -9.34 -4.22
C ASN A 102 4.42 -10.02 -3.09
N PRO A 103 3.25 -9.49 -2.71
CA PRO A 103 2.46 -10.02 -1.61
C PRO A 103 1.66 -11.29 -1.98
N GLU A 104 1.42 -11.57 -3.26
CA GLU A 104 0.47 -12.60 -3.72
C GLU A 104 0.72 -13.99 -3.10
N PRO A 105 1.96 -14.52 -3.04
CA PRO A 105 2.19 -15.85 -2.49
C PRO A 105 1.78 -15.96 -1.02
N MET A 106 1.95 -14.86 -0.26
CA MET A 106 1.59 -14.83 1.15
C MET A 106 0.11 -14.51 1.37
N LEU A 107 -0.50 -13.67 0.53
CA LEU A 107 -1.95 -13.47 0.50
C LEU A 107 -2.66 -14.82 0.28
N TYR A 108 -2.21 -15.59 -0.70
CA TYR A 108 -2.71 -16.95 -0.94
C TYR A 108 -2.42 -17.90 0.23
N TRP A 109 -1.25 -17.80 0.86
CA TRP A 109 -0.90 -18.65 2.01
C TRP A 109 -1.82 -18.40 3.21
N PHE A 110 -2.18 -17.13 3.48
CA PHE A 110 -3.18 -16.76 4.49
C PHE A 110 -4.56 -17.32 4.10
N TRP A 111 -5.02 -16.99 2.89
CA TRP A 111 -6.32 -17.40 2.35
C TRP A 111 -6.55 -18.92 2.40
N SER A 112 -5.59 -19.70 1.89
CA SER A 112 -5.66 -21.18 1.85
C SER A 112 -5.75 -21.84 3.23
N ARG A 113 -5.56 -21.08 4.32
CA ARG A 113 -5.67 -21.55 5.70
C ARG A 113 -6.88 -21.01 6.44
N GLY A 114 -7.89 -20.54 5.69
CA GLY A 114 -9.19 -20.15 6.23
C GLY A 114 -9.19 -18.85 7.02
N THR A 115 -8.19 -17.98 6.84
CA THR A 115 -8.25 -16.63 7.42
C THR A 115 -9.17 -15.75 6.58
N GLU A 116 -10.12 -15.10 7.23
CA GLU A 116 -11.01 -14.14 6.59
C GLU A 116 -10.23 -12.90 6.09
N LEU A 117 -10.61 -12.40 4.92
CA LEU A 117 -10.08 -11.14 4.39
C LEU A 117 -10.64 -9.97 5.20
N PRO A 118 -9.80 -9.03 5.67
CA PRO A 118 -10.29 -7.79 6.25
C PRO A 118 -11.11 -7.00 5.23
N GLY A 119 -12.24 -6.43 5.67
CA GLY A 119 -13.16 -5.69 4.80
C GLY A 119 -12.65 -4.34 4.30
N ASP A 120 -11.46 -3.90 4.73
CA ASP A 120 -10.78 -2.67 4.29
C ASP A 120 -9.46 -2.94 3.56
N LEU A 121 -9.14 -4.22 3.29
CA LEU A 121 -7.85 -4.64 2.78
C LEU A 121 -7.60 -4.09 1.36
N LEU A 122 -8.64 -3.99 0.52
CA LEU A 122 -8.50 -3.46 -0.84
C LEU A 122 -8.19 -1.96 -0.80
N THR A 123 -8.91 -1.21 0.04
CA THR A 123 -8.63 0.21 0.28
C THR A 123 -7.21 0.42 0.80
N TYR A 124 -6.76 -0.43 1.72
CA TYR A 124 -5.40 -0.35 2.26
C TYR A 124 -4.35 -0.63 1.17
N ALA A 125 -4.55 -1.64 0.32
CA ALA A 125 -3.66 -1.94 -0.80
C ALA A 125 -3.57 -0.77 -1.79
N ALA A 126 -4.70 -0.13 -2.12
CA ALA A 126 -4.73 1.04 -2.97
C ALA A 126 -3.97 2.23 -2.34
N ARG A 127 -4.16 2.51 -1.05
CA ARG A 127 -3.43 3.58 -0.34
C ARG A 127 -1.91 3.37 -0.31
N ARG A 128 -1.48 2.11 -0.34
CA ARG A 128 -0.08 1.68 -0.36
C ARG A 128 0.51 1.61 -1.76
N ASN A 129 -0.27 1.91 -2.81
CA ASN A 129 0.13 1.74 -4.21
C ASN A 129 0.62 0.31 -4.52
N CYS A 130 0.01 -0.70 -3.89
CA CYS A 130 0.39 -2.09 -4.04
C CYS A 130 -0.43 -2.74 -5.18
N VAL A 131 0.03 -2.59 -6.43
CA VAL A 131 -0.67 -3.08 -7.63
C VAL A 131 -1.01 -4.56 -7.53
N ALA A 132 -0.01 -5.43 -7.30
CA ALA A 132 -0.23 -6.88 -7.19
C ALA A 132 -1.20 -7.24 -6.05
N GLY A 133 -1.14 -6.50 -4.93
CA GLY A 133 -2.09 -6.64 -3.83
C GLY A 133 -3.52 -6.31 -4.27
N VAL A 134 -3.72 -5.17 -4.93
CA VAL A 134 -5.04 -4.73 -5.43
C VAL A 134 -5.63 -5.77 -6.39
N VAL A 135 -4.84 -6.23 -7.36
CA VAL A 135 -5.30 -7.22 -8.36
C VAL A 135 -5.72 -8.51 -7.68
N TRP A 136 -4.88 -9.03 -6.77
CA TRP A 136 -5.20 -10.25 -6.05
C TRP A 136 -6.45 -10.08 -5.17
N ILE A 137 -6.52 -9.02 -4.36
CA ILE A 137 -7.62 -8.80 -3.42
C ILE A 137 -8.95 -8.61 -4.16
N SER A 138 -8.95 -7.87 -5.28
CA SER A 138 -10.17 -7.63 -6.07
C SER A 138 -10.79 -8.93 -6.61
N ASN A 139 -9.97 -9.94 -6.89
CA ASN A 139 -10.43 -11.26 -7.32
C ASN A 139 -10.93 -12.15 -6.16
N HIS A 140 -10.79 -11.70 -4.91
CA HIS A 140 -11.11 -12.47 -3.70
C HIS A 140 -12.05 -11.71 -2.74
N THR A 141 -12.60 -10.57 -3.16
CA THR A 141 -13.57 -9.80 -2.37
C THR A 141 -14.75 -9.38 -3.24
N GLU A 142 -15.93 -9.39 -2.65
CA GLU A 142 -17.17 -8.88 -3.26
C GLU A 142 -17.64 -7.59 -2.57
N SER A 143 -16.80 -6.97 -1.74
CA SER A 143 -17.17 -5.77 -0.98
C SER A 143 -17.28 -4.53 -1.90
N HIS A 144 -18.52 -4.09 -2.15
CA HIS A 144 -18.79 -2.87 -2.94
C HIS A 144 -18.27 -1.62 -2.22
N ASP A 145 -18.41 -1.55 -0.90
CA ASP A 145 -17.97 -0.41 -0.09
C ASP A 145 -16.44 -0.29 -0.06
N ASP A 146 -15.72 -1.41 0.08
CA ASP A 146 -14.25 -1.42 0.04
C ASP A 146 -13.73 -1.08 -1.35
N TRP A 147 -14.34 -1.64 -2.41
CA TRP A 147 -14.00 -1.27 -3.79
C TRP A 147 -14.18 0.23 -4.04
N ARG A 148 -15.31 0.82 -3.64
CA ARG A 148 -15.56 2.26 -3.82
C ARG A 148 -14.52 3.10 -3.10
N GLN A 149 -14.18 2.74 -1.86
CA GLN A 149 -13.15 3.43 -1.09
C GLN A 149 -11.75 3.25 -1.69
N ALA A 150 -11.43 2.09 -2.24
CA ALA A 150 -10.17 1.83 -2.93
C ALA A 150 -10.02 2.65 -4.21
N VAL A 151 -11.09 2.77 -5.01
CA VAL A 151 -11.11 3.63 -6.21
C VAL A 151 -10.90 5.09 -5.82
N SER A 152 -11.61 5.59 -4.79
CA SER A 152 -11.39 6.95 -4.29
C SER A 152 -9.99 7.17 -3.73
N ALA A 153 -9.41 6.17 -3.04
CA ALA A 153 -8.04 6.24 -2.54
C ALA A 153 -7.02 6.29 -3.67
N ALA A 154 -7.22 5.52 -4.74
CA ALA A 154 -6.38 5.57 -5.94
C ALA A 154 -6.54 6.90 -6.69
N ALA A 155 -7.74 7.48 -6.73
CA ALA A 155 -8.01 8.79 -7.32
C ALA A 155 -7.26 9.94 -6.60
N ASP A 156 -7.16 9.91 -5.27
CA ASP A 156 -6.47 10.94 -4.45
C ASP A 156 -4.92 10.86 -4.47
N LYS A 157 -4.37 9.90 -5.21
CA LYS A 157 -2.93 9.67 -5.33
C LYS A 157 -2.39 10.22 -6.65
N VAL A 158 -1.09 10.47 -6.70
CA VAL A 158 -0.42 11.10 -7.88
C VAL A 158 0.78 10.30 -8.38
N GLU A 159 1.07 9.18 -7.73
CA GLU A 159 2.11 8.23 -8.11
C GLU A 159 1.62 7.35 -9.28
N ARG A 160 2.54 6.82 -10.09
CA ARG A 160 2.22 6.06 -11.31
C ARG A 160 1.37 4.83 -11.04
N GLU A 161 1.74 4.08 -10.02
CA GLU A 161 1.07 2.87 -9.57
C GLU A 161 -0.40 3.16 -9.21
N SER A 162 -0.71 4.38 -8.77
CA SER A 162 -2.08 4.76 -8.48
C SER A 162 -2.95 4.94 -9.73
N ALA A 163 -2.38 5.30 -10.88
CA ALA A 163 -3.12 5.31 -12.15
C ALA A 163 -3.42 3.89 -12.62
N GLU A 164 -2.45 2.98 -12.53
CA GLU A 164 -2.63 1.56 -12.86
C GLU A 164 -3.70 0.90 -11.97
N ILE A 165 -3.62 1.14 -10.66
CA ILE A 165 -4.63 0.66 -9.69
C ILE A 165 -6.01 1.24 -10.00
N PHE A 166 -6.08 2.56 -10.25
CA PHE A 166 -7.33 3.24 -10.56
C PHE A 166 -7.97 2.64 -11.82
N GLU A 167 -7.18 2.49 -12.88
CA GLU A 167 -7.63 1.91 -14.15
C GLU A 167 -8.15 0.48 -13.97
N PHE A 168 -7.37 -0.37 -13.30
CA PHE A 168 -7.77 -1.74 -13.02
C PHE A 168 -9.10 -1.81 -12.26
N LEU A 169 -9.26 -1.04 -11.18
CA LEU A 169 -10.46 -1.08 -10.35
C LEU A 169 -11.70 -0.57 -11.09
N ILE A 170 -11.55 0.46 -11.92
CA ILE A 170 -12.63 1.02 -12.73
C ILE A 170 -13.11 0.02 -13.81
N GLN A 171 -12.17 -0.71 -14.42
CA GLN A 171 -12.46 -1.74 -15.42
C GLN A 171 -13.04 -3.02 -14.81
N HIS A 172 -12.76 -3.30 -13.53
CA HIS A 172 -13.16 -4.53 -12.84
C HIS A 172 -13.98 -4.26 -11.56
N PRO A 173 -15.19 -3.68 -11.68
CA PRO A 173 -16.06 -3.50 -10.51
C PRO A 173 -16.55 -4.85 -9.96
N PRO A 174 -16.90 -4.94 -8.66
CA PRO A 174 -17.45 -6.15 -8.09
C PRO A 174 -18.75 -6.58 -8.80
N PRO A 175 -19.06 -7.89 -8.85
CA PRO A 175 -20.29 -8.38 -9.46
C PRO A 175 -21.54 -7.70 -8.87
N GLY A 176 -22.49 -7.38 -9.73
CA GLY A 176 -23.75 -6.72 -9.34
C GLY A 176 -23.65 -5.22 -9.09
N TYR A 177 -22.46 -4.61 -9.22
CA TYR A 177 -22.34 -3.15 -9.21
C TYR A 177 -23.00 -2.57 -10.47
N ARG A 178 -24.16 -1.93 -10.29
CA ARG A 178 -24.75 -1.08 -11.32
C ARG A 178 -24.10 0.29 -11.19
N ARG A 179 -23.44 0.76 -12.25
CA ARG A 179 -22.75 2.07 -12.30
C ARG A 179 -23.69 3.28 -12.11
N ASP A 180 -25.01 3.05 -12.02
CA ASP A 180 -26.05 4.08 -12.09
C ASP A 180 -26.69 4.41 -10.73
N GLY A 181 -25.89 4.52 -9.66
CA GLY A 181 -26.37 4.95 -8.35
C GLY A 181 -25.88 6.36 -8.01
N THR A 182 -26.73 7.38 -8.15
CA THR A 182 -26.47 8.71 -7.56
C THR A 182 -26.17 8.53 -6.07
N GLY A 183 -25.00 8.98 -5.61
CA GLY A 183 -24.62 8.89 -4.20
C GLY A 183 -25.52 9.74 -3.30
N ARG A 184 -25.24 9.75 -1.99
CA ARG A 184 -25.95 10.60 -0.99
C ARG A 184 -25.92 12.10 -1.33
N THR A 185 -25.02 12.54 -2.20
CA THR A 185 -24.82 13.91 -2.67
C THR A 185 -25.58 14.25 -3.97
N GLY A 186 -26.24 13.27 -4.59
CA GLY A 186 -26.86 13.42 -5.91
C GLY A 186 -25.89 13.39 -7.09
N ARG A 187 -24.57 13.28 -6.84
CA ARG A 187 -23.52 13.16 -7.86
C ARG A 187 -23.28 11.70 -8.25
N THR A 188 -22.85 11.51 -9.49
CA THR A 188 -22.35 10.21 -9.98
C THR A 188 -20.97 9.92 -9.38
N LEU A 189 -20.59 8.64 -9.31
CA LEU A 189 -19.23 8.26 -8.87
C LEU A 189 -18.17 8.95 -9.73
N SER A 190 -18.36 8.99 -11.05
CA SER A 190 -17.41 9.61 -11.98
C SER A 190 -17.22 11.10 -11.76
N GLU A 191 -18.27 11.85 -11.41
CA GLU A 191 -18.14 13.25 -11.01
C GLU A 191 -17.30 13.39 -9.74
N ASP A 192 -17.57 12.59 -8.70
CA ASP A 192 -16.81 12.63 -7.44
C ASP A 192 -15.33 12.28 -7.69
N LEU A 193 -15.05 11.28 -8.54
CA LEU A 193 -13.68 10.88 -8.88
C LEU A 193 -12.94 11.95 -9.68
N LEU A 194 -13.59 12.59 -10.66
CA LEU A 194 -12.99 13.72 -11.40
C LEU A 194 -12.64 14.88 -10.46
N ILE A 195 -13.54 15.21 -9.51
CA ILE A 195 -13.28 16.24 -8.49
C ILE A 195 -12.06 15.88 -7.67
N THR A 196 -11.97 14.63 -7.21
CA THR A 196 -10.83 14.15 -6.43
C THR A 196 -9.52 14.22 -7.22
N ILE A 197 -9.49 13.68 -8.44
CA ILE A 197 -8.29 13.62 -9.29
C ILE A 197 -7.77 15.03 -9.57
N VAL A 198 -8.63 15.91 -10.09
CA VAL A 198 -8.21 17.25 -10.50
C VAL A 198 -7.93 18.13 -9.29
N GLY A 199 -8.76 18.04 -8.24
CA GLY A 199 -8.52 18.75 -6.98
C GLY A 199 -7.16 18.41 -6.38
N ARG A 200 -6.79 17.13 -6.41
CA ARG A 200 -5.47 16.67 -5.94
C ARG A 200 -4.33 17.16 -6.82
N ALA A 201 -4.47 17.05 -8.14
CA ALA A 201 -3.48 17.53 -9.10
C ALA A 201 -3.23 19.03 -8.93
N CYS A 202 -4.29 19.84 -8.84
CA CYS A 202 -4.20 21.28 -8.58
C CYS A 202 -3.53 21.58 -7.24
N SER A 203 -3.91 20.87 -6.16
CA SER A 203 -3.33 21.07 -4.83
C SER A 203 -1.82 20.80 -4.83
N LYS A 204 -1.38 19.70 -5.46
CA LYS A 204 0.03 19.34 -5.56
C LYS A 204 0.81 20.25 -6.50
N SER A 205 0.23 20.67 -7.63
CA SER A 205 0.83 21.66 -8.52
C SER A 205 1.15 22.95 -7.79
N ARG A 206 0.23 23.46 -6.97
CA ARG A 206 0.47 24.66 -6.15
C ARG A 206 1.65 24.50 -5.19
N VAL A 207 1.86 23.30 -4.65
CA VAL A 207 3.04 23.02 -3.80
C VAL A 207 4.32 23.08 -4.63
N TYR A 208 4.34 22.52 -5.84
CA TYR A 208 5.49 22.63 -6.74
C TYR A 208 5.77 24.06 -7.16
N ASP A 209 4.73 24.84 -7.48
CA ASP A 209 4.87 26.25 -7.86
C ASP A 209 5.44 27.09 -6.70
N LEU A 210 5.01 26.82 -5.46
CA LEU A 210 5.59 27.44 -4.27
C LEU A 210 7.06 27.07 -4.08
N LEU A 211 7.43 25.79 -4.25
CA LEU A 211 8.82 25.36 -4.15
C LEU A 211 9.70 26.00 -5.23
N LEU A 212 9.21 26.06 -6.48
CA LEU A 212 9.89 26.69 -7.60
C LEU A 212 10.07 28.21 -7.43
N SER A 213 9.19 28.87 -6.68
CA SER A 213 9.30 30.31 -6.37
C SER A 213 10.37 30.64 -5.31
N GLY A 214 10.86 29.63 -4.59
CA GLY A 214 11.95 29.78 -3.62
C GLY A 214 13.35 29.74 -4.24
N GLU A 215 14.36 29.91 -3.40
CA GLU A 215 15.76 29.73 -3.81
C GLU A 215 16.05 28.24 -4.08
N CYS A 216 15.94 27.83 -5.35
CA CYS A 216 16.23 26.47 -5.79
C CYS A 216 17.53 26.42 -6.63
N SER A 217 18.26 25.32 -6.52
CA SER A 217 19.33 25.02 -7.48
C SER A 217 18.74 24.68 -8.86
N ASN A 218 19.52 24.82 -9.93
CA ASN A 218 19.07 24.42 -11.28
C ASN A 218 18.64 22.94 -11.36
N SER A 219 19.31 22.05 -10.62
CA SER A 219 18.94 20.64 -10.51
C SER A 219 17.60 20.44 -9.81
N ASP A 220 17.30 21.23 -8.77
CA ASP A 220 16.01 21.15 -8.07
C ASP A 220 14.88 21.64 -8.97
N ILE A 221 15.10 22.72 -9.73
CA ILE A 221 14.13 23.24 -10.70
C ILE A 221 13.78 22.18 -11.74
N GLN A 222 14.78 21.54 -12.35
CA GLN A 222 14.55 20.49 -13.35
C GLN A 222 13.78 19.30 -12.77
N ARG A 223 14.12 18.86 -11.55
CA ARG A 223 13.40 17.78 -10.86
C ARG A 223 11.94 18.16 -10.60
N LEU A 224 11.69 19.33 -10.01
CA LEU A 224 10.34 19.78 -9.68
C LEU A 224 9.46 19.97 -10.93
N GLN A 225 10.04 20.46 -12.03
CA GLN A 225 9.34 20.56 -13.32
C GLN A 225 8.99 19.18 -13.88
N SER A 226 9.92 18.21 -13.78
CA SER A 226 9.68 16.82 -14.19
C SER A 226 8.59 16.17 -13.35
N ASP A 227 8.63 16.35 -12.02
CA ASP A 227 7.61 15.84 -11.10
C ASP A 227 6.22 16.46 -11.38
N LYS A 228 6.18 17.76 -11.74
CA LYS A 228 4.94 18.44 -12.11
C LYS A 228 4.36 17.92 -13.42
N ALA A 229 5.20 17.70 -14.45
CA ALA A 229 4.76 17.11 -15.71
C ALA A 229 4.23 15.67 -15.50
N TRP A 230 4.94 14.88 -14.71
CA TRP A 230 4.53 13.53 -14.34
C TRP A 230 3.17 13.49 -13.63
N LEU A 231 2.95 14.45 -12.73
CA LEU A 231 1.66 14.60 -12.05
C LEU A 231 0.51 14.88 -13.03
N GLU A 232 0.73 15.71 -14.05
CA GLU A 232 -0.27 15.93 -15.10
C GLU A 232 -0.55 14.65 -15.88
N GLU A 233 0.48 13.90 -16.27
CA GLU A 233 0.33 12.64 -17.01
C GLU A 233 -0.51 11.61 -16.22
N VAL A 234 -0.23 11.44 -14.92
CA VAL A 234 -0.99 10.55 -14.04
C VAL A 234 -2.45 10.98 -13.92
N ALA A 235 -2.72 12.28 -13.78
CA ALA A 235 -4.08 12.80 -13.72
C ALA A 235 -4.84 12.58 -15.03
N VAL A 236 -4.20 12.84 -16.17
CA VAL A 236 -4.75 12.64 -17.52
C VAL A 236 -5.12 11.19 -17.74
N GLN A 237 -4.25 10.23 -17.40
CA GLN A 237 -4.54 8.80 -17.55
C GLN A 237 -5.83 8.40 -16.79
N LYS A 238 -6.00 8.90 -15.56
CA LYS A 238 -7.19 8.61 -14.75
C LYS A 238 -8.45 9.25 -15.34
N ILE A 239 -8.35 10.49 -15.84
CA ILE A 239 -9.47 11.18 -16.52
C ILE A 239 -9.91 10.41 -17.77
N GLN A 240 -8.94 10.02 -18.60
CA GLN A 240 -9.20 9.23 -19.81
C GLN A 240 -9.82 7.87 -19.47
N THR A 241 -9.43 7.26 -18.36
CA THR A 241 -10.04 6.01 -17.89
C THR A 241 -11.54 6.19 -17.57
N ILE A 242 -11.91 7.31 -16.94
CA ILE A 242 -13.33 7.63 -16.67
C ILE A 242 -14.08 7.86 -18.00
N GLN A 243 -13.51 8.65 -18.91
CA GLN A 243 -14.13 8.98 -20.20
C GLN A 243 -14.31 7.76 -21.11
N GLY A 244 -13.36 6.83 -21.09
CA GLY A 244 -13.42 5.57 -21.85
C GLY A 244 -14.62 4.68 -21.49
N LEU A 245 -15.30 4.96 -20.37
CA LEU A 245 -16.53 4.26 -19.98
C LEU A 245 -17.82 4.89 -20.52
N ASN A 246 -17.74 5.88 -21.42
CA ASN A 246 -18.88 6.64 -21.98
C ASN A 246 -19.73 7.35 -20.91
N GLU A 247 -19.16 7.64 -19.75
CA GLU A 247 -19.83 8.43 -18.72
C GLU A 247 -19.50 9.91 -18.94
N THR A 248 -20.42 10.65 -19.56
CA THR A 248 -20.30 12.12 -19.69
C THR A 248 -20.48 12.78 -18.34
N ALA A 249 -19.41 12.82 -17.54
CA ALA A 249 -19.38 13.58 -16.30
C ALA A 249 -19.12 15.07 -16.61
N GLY A 250 -20.19 15.86 -16.60
CA GLY A 250 -20.14 17.29 -16.91
C GLY A 250 -19.77 18.12 -15.70
N VAL A 251 -18.48 18.40 -15.46
CA VAL A 251 -18.08 19.30 -14.35
C VAL A 251 -17.33 20.53 -14.85
N VAL A 252 -18.11 21.54 -15.28
CA VAL A 252 -17.59 22.86 -15.74
C VAL A 252 -16.66 23.51 -14.70
N GLY A 253 -17.00 23.41 -13.41
CA GLY A 253 -16.21 24.00 -12.32
C GLY A 253 -14.78 23.43 -12.20
N ILE A 254 -14.60 22.14 -12.49
CA ILE A 254 -13.29 21.49 -12.42
C ILE A 254 -12.36 21.97 -13.54
N LYS A 255 -12.91 22.20 -14.73
CA LYS A 255 -12.15 22.71 -15.88
C LYS A 255 -11.52 24.06 -15.57
N VAL A 256 -12.29 24.96 -14.95
CA VAL A 256 -11.79 26.28 -14.52
C VAL A 256 -10.65 26.13 -13.52
N GLN A 257 -10.79 25.25 -12.54
CA GLN A 257 -9.76 25.00 -11.53
C GLN A 257 -8.45 24.47 -12.13
N ALA A 258 -8.53 23.53 -13.08
CA ALA A 258 -7.35 22.99 -13.79
C ALA A 258 -6.62 24.09 -14.57
N ARG A 259 -7.37 24.95 -15.27
CA ARG A 259 -6.84 26.07 -16.05
C ARG A 259 -6.17 27.12 -15.16
N GLU A 260 -6.77 27.47 -14.03
CA GLU A 260 -6.19 28.38 -13.04
C GLU A 260 -4.91 27.84 -12.40
N ALA A 261 -4.80 26.51 -12.25
CA ALA A 261 -3.60 25.85 -11.77
C ALA A 261 -2.51 25.68 -12.86
N GLY A 262 -2.79 26.10 -14.09
CA GLY A 262 -1.87 25.96 -15.22
C GLY A 262 -1.66 24.52 -15.70
N LEU A 263 -2.60 23.60 -15.40
CA LEU A 263 -2.51 22.19 -15.77
C LEU A 263 -3.03 21.97 -17.19
N LYS A 264 -2.14 22.13 -18.18
CA LYS A 264 -2.53 22.19 -19.59
C LYS A 264 -3.10 20.85 -20.07
N LEU A 265 -2.39 19.75 -19.84
CA LEU A 265 -2.81 18.43 -20.33
C LEU A 265 -4.10 17.96 -19.65
N VAL A 266 -4.25 18.27 -18.36
CA VAL A 266 -5.47 17.99 -17.60
C VAL A 266 -6.66 18.77 -18.15
N THR A 267 -6.46 20.04 -18.51
CA THR A 267 -7.51 20.87 -19.11
C THR A 267 -7.94 20.31 -20.47
N GLU A 268 -6.99 19.95 -21.33
CA GLU A 268 -7.24 19.34 -22.64
C GLU A 268 -7.97 18.00 -22.49
N ALA A 269 -7.54 17.16 -21.55
CA ALA A 269 -8.20 15.87 -21.29
C ALA A 269 -9.65 16.05 -20.82
N LEU A 270 -10.00 17.11 -20.09
CA LEU A 270 -11.40 17.37 -19.69
C LEU A 270 -12.26 17.94 -20.83
N GLU A 271 -11.67 18.38 -21.94
CA GLU A 271 -12.36 18.98 -23.09
C GLU A 271 -12.74 17.96 -24.18
N THR A 272 -12.14 16.76 -24.14
CA THR A 272 -12.48 15.61 -25.00
C THR A 272 -13.64 14.78 -24.45
#